data_AF-A0AAD7N4T8-F1
#
_entry.id   AF-A0AAD7N4T8-F1
#
_cell.length_a   1.000
_cell.length_b   1.000
_cell.length_c   1.000
_cell.angle_alpha   90.00
_cell.angle_beta   90.00
_cell.angle_gamma   90.00
#
_symmetry.space_group_name_H-M   'P 1'
#
loop_
_entity.id
_entity.type
_entity.pdbx_description
1 polymer ?
#
loop_
_entity_poly.entity_id
_entity_poly.type
_entity_poly.pdbx_seq_one_letter_code
_entity_poly.pdbx_strand_id
1 'polypeptide(L)'
;MHVLSFIFPSPPPIMSFRKDRVRAIGVLKARADITSEELQTRAFALVEAVKALPIMQKNLLKYEVSFRSDGGSGELVKALGLRETEFSVMVLAETDSHEKMHETLTDPEYLKLLDGALQTITTREDFHVFPAEFVTIIDK
;
A
#
# COMPACT_ATOMS: atom_id res chain seq x y z
N MET A 1 -46.53 -36.95 -0.05
CA MET A 1 -46.48 -35.51 0.24
C MET A 1 -45.00 -35.14 0.41
N HIS A 2 -44.35 -34.68 -0.66
CA HIS A 2 -42.95 -34.24 -0.64
C HIS A 2 -42.90 -32.81 -1.17
N VAL A 3 -42.42 -31.88 -0.34
CA VAL A 3 -42.24 -30.48 -0.69
C VAL A 3 -40.81 -30.34 -1.20
N LEU A 4 -40.67 -29.97 -2.48
CA LEU A 4 -39.39 -29.60 -3.05
C LEU A 4 -39.04 -28.19 -2.58
N SER A 5 -38.06 -28.09 -1.69
CA SER A 5 -37.45 -26.83 -1.28
C SER A 5 -36.62 -26.30 -2.45
N PHE A 6 -37.07 -25.21 -3.07
CA PHE A 6 -36.26 -24.48 -4.04
C PHE A 6 -35.11 -23.79 -3.31
N ILE A 7 -33.87 -24.21 -3.60
CA ILE A 7 -32.67 -23.47 -3.23
C ILE A 7 -32.59 -22.28 -4.18
N PHE A 8 -32.95 -21.09 -3.69
CA PHE A 8 -32.67 -19.86 -4.42
C PHE A 8 -31.17 -19.57 -4.34
N PRO A 9 -30.48 -19.29 -5.47
CA PRO A 9 -29.11 -18.81 -5.42
C PRO A 9 -29.08 -17.47 -4.68
N SER A 10 -28.10 -17.31 -3.79
CA SER A 10 -27.83 -16.04 -3.11
C SER A 10 -27.68 -14.93 -4.16
N PRO A 11 -28.23 -13.73 -3.91
CA PRO A 11 -28.03 -12.61 -4.84
C PRO A 11 -26.54 -12.33 -5.00
N PRO A 12 -26.07 -11.98 -6.21
CA PRO A 12 -24.67 -11.70 -6.45
C PRO A 12 -24.18 -10.56 -5.56
N PRO A 13 -22.90 -10.56 -5.15
CA PRO A 13 -22.36 -9.48 -4.34
C PRO A 13 -22.53 -8.14 -5.07
N ILE A 14 -23.14 -7.17 -4.40
CA ILE A 14 -23.27 -5.80 -4.90
C ILE A 14 -21.90 -5.16 -4.82
N MET A 15 -21.27 -4.90 -5.98
CA MET A 15 -20.04 -4.13 -6.06
C MET A 15 -20.37 -2.64 -6.01
N SER A 16 -19.87 -1.94 -4.99
CA SER A 16 -19.96 -0.48 -4.91
C SER A 16 -18.60 0.12 -4.61
N PHE A 17 -18.25 1.21 -5.28
CA PHE A 17 -17.09 2.02 -4.93
C PHE A 17 -17.24 2.54 -3.48
N ARG A 18 -16.21 2.32 -2.66
CA ARG A 18 -16.13 2.90 -1.32
C ARG A 18 -15.69 4.35 -1.48
N LYS A 19 -16.59 5.29 -1.20
CA LYS A 19 -16.31 6.74 -1.27
C LYS A 19 -15.97 7.35 0.09
N ASP A 20 -16.05 6.56 1.15
CA ASP A 20 -15.79 6.95 2.54
C ASP A 20 -14.30 6.79 2.93
N ARG A 21 -13.46 6.40 1.97
CA ARG A 21 -12.03 6.12 2.17
C ARG A 21 -11.23 6.62 0.97
N VAL A 22 -10.05 7.14 1.25
CA VAL A 22 -9.06 7.53 0.24
C VAL A 22 -7.78 6.79 0.55
N ARG A 23 -7.12 6.24 -0.47
CA ARG A 23 -5.78 5.64 -0.28
C ARG A 23 -4.75 6.26 -1.20
N ALA A 24 -3.52 6.24 -0.73
CA ALA A 24 -2.34 6.51 -1.53
C ALA A 24 -1.45 5.27 -1.49
N ILE A 25 -1.04 4.79 -2.67
CA ILE A 25 -0.06 3.72 -2.81
C ILE A 25 1.27 4.36 -3.20
N GLY A 26 2.28 4.19 -2.37
CA GLY A 26 3.67 4.45 -2.73
C GLY A 26 4.34 3.17 -3.20
N VAL A 27 5.08 3.19 -4.30
CA VAL A 27 5.99 2.10 -4.68
C VAL A 27 7.38 2.67 -4.90
N LEU A 28 8.39 1.97 -4.39
CA LEU A 28 9.78 2.36 -4.59
C LEU A 28 10.62 1.21 -5.09
N LYS A 29 11.58 1.56 -5.93
CA LYS A 29 12.66 0.67 -6.36
C LYS A 29 13.88 0.96 -5.49
N ALA A 30 14.37 -0.06 -4.81
CA ALA A 30 15.55 0.09 -3.98
C ALA A 30 16.77 0.42 -4.84
N ARG A 31 17.68 1.23 -4.29
CA ARG A 31 18.97 1.49 -4.95
C ARG A 31 19.73 0.17 -5.16
N ALA A 32 20.51 0.10 -6.24
CA ALA A 32 21.27 -1.10 -6.58
C ALA A 32 22.46 -1.37 -5.63
N ASP A 33 22.86 -0.40 -4.81
CA ASP A 33 24.00 -0.46 -3.90
C ASP A 33 23.64 -0.93 -2.48
N ILE A 34 22.37 -1.27 -2.21
CA ILE A 34 21.92 -1.77 -0.90
C ILE A 34 21.39 -3.21 -1.00
N THR A 35 21.64 -3.99 0.03
CA THR A 35 21.13 -5.37 0.15
C THR A 35 19.65 -5.40 0.55
N SER A 36 18.97 -6.53 0.36
CA SER A 36 17.59 -6.72 0.84
C SER A 36 17.46 -6.53 2.35
N GLU A 37 18.45 -6.98 3.13
CA GLU A 37 18.45 -6.84 4.60
C GLU A 37 18.59 -5.37 5.03
N GLU A 38 19.49 -4.64 4.39
CA GLU A 38 19.64 -3.19 4.62
C GLU A 38 18.38 -2.43 4.22
N LEU A 39 17.77 -2.78 3.10
CA LEU A 39 16.50 -2.20 2.67
C LEU A 39 15.42 -2.40 3.73
N GLN A 40 15.23 -3.63 4.21
CA GLN A 40 14.23 -3.94 5.24
C GLN A 40 14.50 -3.17 6.53
N THR A 41 15.76 -3.12 6.98
CA THR A 41 16.16 -2.39 8.18
C THR A 41 15.89 -0.89 8.07
N ARG A 42 16.32 -0.26 6.98
CA ARG A 42 16.13 1.19 6.75
C ARG A 42 14.65 1.54 6.55
N ALA A 43 13.92 0.72 5.81
CA ALA A 43 12.49 0.92 5.59
C ALA A 43 11.70 0.74 6.89
N PHE A 44 12.02 -0.26 7.72
CA PHE A 44 11.37 -0.44 9.01
C PHE A 44 11.60 0.76 9.94
N ALA A 45 12.84 1.26 10.02
CA ALA A 45 13.15 2.47 10.79
C ALA A 45 12.36 3.69 10.29
N LEU A 46 12.23 3.86 8.96
CA LEU A 46 11.41 4.91 8.37
C LEU A 46 9.94 4.77 8.75
N VAL A 47 9.38 3.56 8.69
CA VAL A 47 7.98 3.29 9.05
C VAL A 47 7.69 3.65 10.50
N GLU A 48 8.57 3.26 11.42
CA GLU A 48 8.43 3.61 12.83
C GLU A 48 8.52 5.12 13.06
N ALA A 49 9.46 5.81 12.39
CA ALA A 49 9.58 7.27 12.47
C ALA A 49 8.32 7.97 11.91
N VAL A 50 7.82 7.50 10.77
CA VAL A 50 6.61 8.03 10.13
C VAL A 50 5.39 7.82 11.04
N LYS A 51 5.20 6.62 11.59
CA LYS A 51 4.08 6.31 12.50
C LYS A 51 4.11 7.12 13.79
N ALA A 52 5.30 7.55 14.22
CA ALA A 52 5.46 8.41 15.39
C ALA A 52 5.02 9.88 15.14
N LEU A 53 4.86 10.31 13.88
CA LEU A 53 4.47 11.67 13.57
C LEU A 53 3.03 11.96 14.02
N PRO A 54 2.77 13.11 14.69
CA PRO A 54 1.42 13.49 15.11
C PRO A 54 0.42 13.53 13.95
N ILE A 55 0.84 14.01 12.77
CA ILE A 55 -0.03 14.08 11.59
C ILE A 55 -0.48 12.69 11.12
N MET A 56 0.42 11.69 11.21
CA MET A 56 0.11 10.32 10.82
C MET A 56 -0.90 9.70 11.79
N GLN A 57 -0.70 9.90 13.09
CA GLN A 57 -1.61 9.40 14.12
C GLN A 57 -2.99 10.06 14.07
N LYS A 58 -3.04 11.34 13.68
CA LYS A 58 -4.27 12.12 13.56
C LYS A 58 -5.12 11.69 12.37
N ASN A 59 -4.49 11.48 11.20
CA ASN A 59 -5.20 11.40 9.93
C ASN A 59 -5.27 9.99 9.33
N LEU A 60 -4.29 9.13 9.58
CA LEU A 60 -4.27 7.81 8.98
C LEU A 60 -5.18 6.82 9.71
N LEU A 61 -5.98 6.13 8.93
CA LEU A 61 -6.73 4.95 9.35
C LEU A 61 -5.89 3.68 9.22
N LYS A 62 -4.96 3.68 8.25
CA LYS A 62 -4.14 2.53 7.93
C LYS A 62 -2.81 2.98 7.33
N TYR A 63 -1.73 2.30 7.72
CA TYR A 63 -0.42 2.41 7.10
C TYR A 63 0.21 1.03 7.01
N GLU A 64 0.38 0.50 5.80
CA GLU A 64 0.97 -0.82 5.55
C GLU A 64 2.21 -0.67 4.68
N VAL A 65 3.22 -1.49 4.97
CA VAL A 65 4.41 -1.62 4.15
C VAL A 65 4.61 -3.09 3.81
N SER A 66 4.79 -3.35 2.52
CA SER A 66 5.03 -4.68 1.97
C SER A 66 6.35 -4.67 1.22
N PHE A 67 7.16 -5.70 1.44
CA PHE A 67 8.40 -5.92 0.73
C PHE A 67 8.17 -6.97 -0.35
N ARG A 68 8.87 -6.82 -1.49
CA ARG A 68 8.91 -7.88 -2.49
C ARG A 68 9.48 -9.14 -1.83
N SER A 69 8.80 -10.27 -1.99
CA SER A 69 9.24 -11.54 -1.40
C SER A 69 10.33 -12.16 -2.28
N ASP A 70 11.49 -12.41 -1.67
CA ASP A 70 12.67 -13.00 -2.31
C ASP A 70 12.51 -14.51 -2.58
N GLY A 71 11.49 -15.15 -1.99
CA GLY A 71 11.44 -16.62 -1.81
C GLY A 71 10.23 -17.36 -2.40
N GLY A 72 9.50 -16.80 -3.38
CA GLY A 72 8.38 -17.53 -4.01
C GLY A 72 7.40 -16.69 -4.82
N SER A 73 7.45 -15.36 -4.71
CA SER A 73 6.62 -14.47 -5.53
C SER A 73 6.84 -14.66 -7.04
N GLY A 74 8.07 -14.98 -7.45
CA GLY A 74 8.42 -15.25 -8.84
C GLY A 74 7.65 -16.43 -9.44
N GLU A 75 7.31 -17.46 -8.67
CA GLU A 75 6.51 -18.59 -9.18
C GLU A 75 5.06 -18.20 -9.42
N LEU A 76 4.46 -17.41 -8.51
CA LEU A 76 3.12 -16.88 -8.68
C LEU A 76 3.04 -15.94 -9.89
N VAL A 77 4.02 -15.04 -10.03
CA VAL A 77 4.10 -14.12 -11.17
C VAL A 77 4.27 -14.88 -12.49
N LYS A 78 5.13 -15.92 -12.51
CA LYS A 78 5.31 -16.80 -13.68
C LYS A 78 4.06 -17.60 -14.01
N ALA A 79 3.35 -18.14 -13.02
CA ALA A 79 2.11 -18.89 -13.22
C ALA A 79 1.02 -18.04 -13.89
N LEU A 80 1.02 -16.73 -13.63
CA LEU A 80 0.12 -15.77 -14.28
C LEU A 80 0.62 -15.28 -15.65
N GLY A 81 1.81 -15.71 -16.10
CA GLY A 81 2.44 -15.24 -17.33
C GLY A 81 2.82 -13.76 -17.29
N LEU A 82 2.96 -13.19 -16.09
CA LEU A 82 3.27 -11.77 -15.88
C LEU A 82 4.78 -11.56 -15.71
N ARG A 83 5.21 -10.31 -15.85
CA ARG A 83 6.58 -9.91 -15.58
C ARG A 83 6.74 -9.54 -14.11
N GLU A 84 7.88 -9.89 -13.54
CA GLU A 84 8.25 -9.45 -12.20
C GLU A 84 8.41 -7.93 -12.17
N THR A 85 7.98 -7.33 -11.07
CA THR A 85 8.10 -5.88 -10.84
C THR A 85 9.52 -5.52 -10.40
N GLU A 86 9.98 -4.36 -10.84
CA GLU A 86 11.25 -3.77 -10.40
C GLU A 86 11.15 -3.08 -9.02
N PHE A 87 9.93 -2.85 -8.52
CA PHE A 87 9.69 -2.24 -7.22
C PHE A 87 9.95 -3.25 -6.09
N SER A 88 10.68 -2.79 -5.07
CA SER A 88 11.08 -3.61 -3.93
C SER A 88 10.18 -3.41 -2.72
N VAL A 89 9.52 -2.26 -2.61
CA VAL A 89 8.64 -1.92 -1.49
C VAL A 89 7.37 -1.26 -2.00
N MET A 90 6.25 -1.61 -1.39
CA MET A 90 4.96 -0.94 -1.56
C MET A 90 4.48 -0.44 -0.21
N VAL A 91 3.98 0.78 -0.17
CA VAL A 91 3.39 1.44 0.99
C VAL A 91 1.95 1.76 0.66
N LEU A 92 1.03 1.50 1.59
CA LEU A 92 -0.37 1.89 1.49
C LEU A 92 -0.73 2.77 2.68
N ALA A 93 -1.19 3.98 2.42
CA ALA A 93 -1.79 4.87 3.40
C ALA A 93 -3.29 5.00 3.13
N GLU A 94 -4.12 4.97 4.16
CA GLU A 94 -5.57 5.16 4.07
C GLU A 94 -6.03 6.29 5.00
N THR A 95 -6.92 7.16 4.51
CA THR A 95 -7.62 8.21 5.27
C THR A 95 -9.12 8.17 4.97
N ASP A 96 -9.91 8.99 5.69
CA ASP A 96 -11.34 9.14 5.45
C ASP A 96 -11.69 10.16 4.33
N SER A 97 -10.70 10.92 3.85
CA SER A 97 -10.92 12.03 2.92
C SER A 97 -9.64 12.44 2.20
N HIS A 98 -9.80 13.06 1.03
CA HIS A 98 -8.68 13.60 0.24
C HIS A 98 -7.97 14.74 0.96
N GLU A 99 -8.70 15.55 1.71
CA GLU A 99 -8.13 16.66 2.49
C GLU A 99 -7.15 16.15 3.55
N LYS A 100 -7.53 15.13 4.32
CA LYS A 100 -6.62 14.52 5.30
C LYS A 100 -5.43 13.84 4.65
N MET A 101 -5.62 13.17 3.50
CA MET A 101 -4.51 12.58 2.74
C MET A 101 -3.53 13.66 2.29
N HIS A 102 -4.05 14.77 1.76
CA HIS A 102 -3.24 15.90 1.33
C HIS A 102 -2.49 16.54 2.51
N GLU A 103 -3.18 16.82 3.62
CA GLU A 103 -2.58 17.36 4.85
C GLU A 103 -1.43 16.46 5.34
N THR A 104 -1.63 15.14 5.31
CA THR A 104 -0.61 14.15 5.68
C THR A 104 0.59 14.16 4.74
N LEU A 105 0.37 14.11 3.42
CA LEU A 105 1.45 14.00 2.44
C LEU A 105 2.21 15.31 2.19
N THR A 106 1.66 16.44 2.64
CA THR A 106 2.29 17.77 2.56
C THR A 106 2.85 18.24 3.90
N ASP A 107 2.77 17.42 4.94
CA ASP A 107 3.33 17.75 6.25
C ASP A 107 4.86 17.90 6.18
N PRO A 108 5.42 19.01 6.72
CA PRO A 108 6.87 19.27 6.64
C PRO A 108 7.74 18.21 7.32
N GLU A 109 7.29 17.62 8.44
CA GLU A 109 8.06 16.60 9.14
C GLU A 109 8.05 15.27 8.36
N TYR A 110 6.89 14.92 7.80
CA TYR A 110 6.78 13.79 6.88
C TYR A 110 7.67 13.96 5.66
N LEU A 111 7.64 15.12 5.00
CA LEU A 111 8.48 15.41 3.83
C LEU A 111 9.98 15.33 4.17
N LYS A 112 10.39 15.78 5.35
CA LYS A 112 11.78 15.67 5.82
C LYS A 112 12.22 14.21 6.02
N LEU A 113 11.35 13.37 6.58
CA LEU A 113 11.63 11.92 6.69
C LEU A 113 11.73 11.28 5.30
N LEU A 114 10.83 11.66 4.39
CA LEU A 114 10.83 11.17 3.03
C LEU A 114 12.11 11.56 2.29
N ASP A 115 12.57 12.82 2.41
CA ASP A 115 13.82 13.27 1.78
C ASP A 115 15.04 12.48 2.29
N GLY A 116 15.07 12.13 3.59
CA GLY A 116 16.09 11.23 4.14
C GLY A 116 16.03 9.82 3.53
N ALA A 117 14.82 9.30 3.30
CA ALA A 117 14.62 8.02 2.63
C ALA A 117 15.05 8.06 1.15
N LEU A 118 14.80 9.16 0.45
CA LEU A 118 15.24 9.40 -0.94
C LEU A 118 16.77 9.50 -1.09
N GLN A 119 17.52 9.62 0.01
CA GLN A 119 18.98 9.59 -0.01
C GLN A 119 19.54 8.19 0.29
N THR A 120 18.79 7.37 1.02
CA THR A 120 19.31 6.15 1.67
C THR A 120 18.67 4.85 1.18
N ILE A 121 17.48 4.91 0.57
CA ILE A 121 16.71 3.73 0.17
C ILE A 121 16.43 3.70 -1.34
N THR A 122 15.98 4.82 -1.89
CA THR A 122 15.50 4.95 -3.29
C THR A 122 15.97 6.29 -3.87
N THR A 123 15.64 6.59 -5.11
CA THR A 123 15.74 7.94 -5.69
C THR A 123 14.34 8.56 -5.86
N ARG A 124 14.27 9.86 -6.16
CA ARG A 124 12.99 10.54 -6.47
C ARG A 124 12.33 9.97 -7.73
N GLU A 125 13.12 9.61 -8.74
CA GLU A 125 12.63 9.04 -10.00
C GLU A 125 12.12 7.61 -9.82
N ASP A 126 12.66 6.90 -8.83
CA ASP A 126 12.32 5.52 -8.49
C ASP A 126 11.21 5.40 -7.42
N PHE A 127 10.68 6.53 -6.93
CA PHE A 127 9.58 6.56 -5.96
C PHE A 127 8.32 7.15 -6.57
N HIS A 128 7.30 6.31 -6.76
CA HIS A 128 6.04 6.69 -7.40
C HIS A 128 4.90 6.64 -6.40
N VAL A 129 3.98 7.60 -6.49
CA VAL A 129 2.79 7.67 -5.64
C VAL A 129 1.54 7.68 -6.52
N PHE A 130 0.61 6.78 -6.22
CA PHE A 130 -0.66 6.63 -6.88
C PHE A 130 -1.78 6.97 -5.91
N PRO A 131 -2.45 8.13 -6.07
CA PRO A 131 -3.72 8.37 -5.39
C PRO A 131 -4.77 7.43 -6.00
N ALA A 132 -5.52 6.72 -5.18
CA ALA A 132 -6.46 5.71 -5.67
C ALA A 132 -7.78 5.70 -4.88
N GLU A 133 -8.88 5.58 -5.65
CA GLU A 133 -10.22 5.28 -5.18
C GLU A 133 -10.49 3.78 -5.41
N PHE A 134 -10.97 3.06 -4.40
CA PHE A 134 -11.06 1.59 -4.45
C PHE A 134 -12.50 1.10 -4.55
N VAL A 135 -12.69 0.09 -5.39
CA VAL A 135 -13.83 -0.83 -5.27
C VAL A 135 -13.41 -1.92 -4.30
N THR A 136 -14.15 -2.09 -3.21
CA THR A 136 -13.95 -3.22 -2.31
C THR A 136 -15.07 -4.21 -2.53
N ILE A 137 -14.73 -5.41 -2.97
CA ILE A 137 -15.63 -6.57 -2.89
C ILE A 137 -15.39 -7.17 -1.51
N ILE A 138 -16.36 -7.04 -0.61
CA ILE A 138 -16.32 -7.67 0.70
C ILE A 138 -16.96 -9.04 0.52
N ASP A 139 -16.21 -10.12 0.78
CA ASP A 139 -16.82 -11.45 0.95
C ASP A 139 -17.85 -11.36 2.09
N LYS A 140 -19.10 -11.70 1.77
CA LYS A 140 -20.17 -11.83 2.76
C LYS A 140 -20.15 -13.22 3.38
#